data_AF-A0A2S7SPH2-F1
#
_entry.id   AF-A0A2S7SPH2-F1
#
_cell.length_a   1.000
_cell.length_b   1.000
_cell.length_c   1.000
_cell.angle_alpha   90.00
_cell.angle_beta   90.00
_cell.angle_gamma   90.00
#
_symmetry.space_group_name_H-M   'P 1'
#
loop_
_entity.id
_entity.type
_entity.pdbx_description
1 polymer ?
#
loop_
_entity_poly.entity_id
_entity_poly.type
_entity_poly.pdbx_seq_one_letter_code
_entity_poly.pdbx_strand_id
1 'polypeptide(L)' 'MNLEPGVYGFALLDDENGNGTMDYNMFGMPKEGFGFSDFYLSGLKKPNFDQFKFTLRDHQQLKINMTLRYL' A
#
# COMPACT_ATOMS: atom_id res chain seq x y z
N MET A 1 15.29 -15.18 -1.17
CA MET A 1 15.44 -13.89 -1.85
C MET A 1 15.67 -12.85 -0.77
N ASN A 2 16.79 -12.13 -0.83
CA ASN A 2 17.03 -10.97 0.03
C ASN A 2 16.86 -9.72 -0.83
N LEU A 3 16.20 -8.70 -0.28
CA LEU A 3 16.08 -7.40 -0.92
C LEU A 3 17.36 -6.61 -0.63
N GLU A 4 17.88 -5.91 -1.64
CA GLU A 4 19.00 -5.00 -1.48
C GLU A 4 18.61 -3.84 -0.54
N PRO A 5 19.56 -3.29 0.25
CA PRO A 5 19.32 -2.10 1.04
C PRO A 5 18.79 -0.95 0.19
N GLY A 6 17.81 -0.20 0.69
CA GLY A 6 17.17 0.84 -0.10
C GLY A 6 15.94 1.44 0.56
N VAL A 7 15.27 2.32 -0.19
CA VAL A 7 14.01 2.94 0.22
C VAL A 7 12.88 2.26 -0.52
N TYR A 8 11.94 1.70 0.24
CA TYR A 8 10.82 0.94 -0.26
C TYR A 8 9.52 1.49 0.29
N GLY A 9 8.41 1.14 -0.35
CA GLY A 9 7.07 1.32 0.19
C GLY A 9 6.18 0.24 -0.42
N PHE A 10 5.32 -0.34 0.39
CA PHE A 10 4.36 -1.34 -0.07
C PHE A 10 3.00 -0.68 -0.27
N ALA A 11 2.36 -1.03 -1.39
CA ALA A 11 0.95 -0.81 -1.65
C ALA A 11 0.32 -2.17 -1.88
N LEU A 12 -0.84 -2.39 -1.29
CA LEU A 12 -1.60 -3.63 -1.39
C LEU A 12 -2.97 -3.33 -1.99
N LEU A 13 -3.35 -4.14 -2.96
CA LEU A 13 -4.67 -4.23 -3.56
C LEU A 13 -5.24 -5.60 -3.18
N ASP A 14 -6.38 -5.61 -2.51
CA ASP A 14 -7.19 -6.82 -2.34
C ASP A 14 -8.10 -6.96 -3.57
N ASP A 15 -7.57 -7.60 -4.61
CA ASP A 15 -8.23 -7.79 -5.90
C ASP A 15 -9.30 -8.89 -5.76
N GLU A 16 -10.53 -8.47 -5.49
CA GLU A 16 -11.64 -9.38 -5.19
C GLU A 16 -12.19 -10.03 -6.47
N ASN A 17 -12.00 -9.39 -7.62
CA ASN A 17 -12.55 -9.86 -8.89
C ASN A 17 -11.50 -10.48 -9.84
N GLY A 18 -10.21 -10.39 -9.49
CA GLY A 18 -9.09 -11.04 -10.17
C GLY A 18 -8.66 -10.35 -11.47
N ASN A 19 -8.92 -9.05 -11.63
CA ASN A 19 -8.59 -8.32 -12.85
C ASN A 19 -7.18 -7.67 -12.82
N GLY A 20 -6.49 -7.72 -11.67
CA GLY A 20 -5.15 -7.19 -11.47
C GLY A 20 -5.08 -5.66 -11.35
N THR A 21 -6.19 -4.97 -11.17
CA THR A 21 -6.25 -3.51 -11.04
C THR A 21 -7.26 -3.06 -10.00
N MET A 22 -7.10 -1.82 -9.51
CA MET A 22 -8.08 -1.23 -8.61
C MET A 22 -9.27 -0.73 -9.42
N ASP A 23 -10.46 -1.26 -9.15
CA ASP A 23 -11.68 -0.72 -9.72
C ASP A 23 -12.18 0.52 -8.97
N TYR A 24 -12.78 1.44 -9.74
CA TYR A 24 -13.33 2.69 -9.22
C TYR A 24 -14.80 2.86 -9.60
N ASN A 25 -15.58 3.53 -8.74
CA ASN A 25 -16.95 3.93 -9.07
C ASN A 25 -16.98 5.22 -9.90
N MET A 26 -18.19 5.67 -10.31
CA MET A 26 -18.34 6.88 -11.14
C MET A 26 -17.85 8.16 -10.46
N PHE A 27 -17.67 8.16 -9.13
CA PHE A 27 -17.12 9.26 -8.36
C PHE A 27 -15.62 9.12 -8.08
N GLY A 28 -14.96 8.09 -8.65
CA GLY A 28 -13.53 7.84 -8.49
C GLY A 28 -13.13 7.21 -7.15
N MET A 29 -14.08 6.69 -6.38
CA MET A 29 -13.79 5.98 -5.13
C MET A 29 -13.42 4.52 -5.41
N PRO A 30 -12.37 3.99 -4.76
CA PRO A 30 -12.01 2.57 -4.76
C PRO A 30 -13.22 1.68 -4.46
N LYS A 31 -13.37 0.60 -5.21
CA LYS A 31 -14.38 -0.44 -4.96
C LYS A 31 -13.83 -1.65 -4.21
N GLU A 32 -12.51 -1.75 -4.10
CA GLU A 32 -11.81 -2.88 -3.50
C GLU A 32 -10.92 -2.42 -2.34
N GLY A 33 -10.44 -3.39 -1.56
CA GLY A 33 -9.57 -3.13 -0.42
C GLY A 33 -8.21 -2.61 -0.84
N PHE A 34 -7.69 -1.62 -0.12
CA PHE A 34 -6.33 -1.14 -0.34
C PHE A 34 -5.61 -0.80 0.97
N GLY A 35 -4.29 -0.88 0.96
CA GLY A 35 -3.45 -0.53 2.12
C GLY A 35 -2.03 -0.14 1.75
N PHE A 36 -1.34 0.53 2.67
CA PHE A 36 0.03 1.00 2.50
C PHE A 36 0.88 0.66 3.72
N SER A 37 2.19 0.49 3.51
CA SER A 37 3.13 0.13 4.59
C SER A 37 3.17 1.16 5.71
N ASP A 38 2.87 0.70 6.92
CA ASP A 38 2.83 1.49 8.16
C ASP A 38 2.01 2.80 8.02
N PHE A 39 1.01 2.80 7.13
CA PHE A 39 0.22 3.98 6.82
C PHE A 39 -1.26 3.64 6.61
N TYR A 40 -2.12 4.29 7.40
CA TYR A 40 -3.56 4.24 7.22
C TYR A 40 -4.04 5.50 6.49
N LEU A 41 -4.58 5.32 5.28
CA LEU A 41 -5.13 6.44 4.52
C LEU A 41 -6.48 6.85 5.12
N SER A 42 -6.57 8.04 5.73
CA SER A 42 -7.80 8.58 6.33
C SER A 42 -8.49 9.67 5.50
N GLY A 43 -7.87 10.15 4.42
CA GLY A 43 -8.41 11.20 3.55
C GLY A 43 -9.05 10.68 2.25
N LEU A 44 -9.50 11.64 1.42
CA LEU A 44 -9.99 11.43 0.04
C LEU A 44 -8.88 11.56 -1.01
N LYS A 45 -7.70 12.05 -0.62
CA LYS A 45 -6.55 12.19 -1.52
C LYS A 45 -5.77 10.89 -1.55
N LYS A 46 -5.20 10.56 -2.70
CA LYS A 46 -4.24 9.45 -2.83
C LYS A 46 -3.00 9.75 -1.96
N PRO A 47 -2.36 8.73 -1.36
CA PRO A 47 -1.14 8.95 -0.60
C PRO A 47 0.04 9.23 -1.53
N ASN A 48 1.00 9.99 -1.02
CA ASN A 48 2.31 10.15 -1.63
C ASN A 48 3.27 9.09 -1.11
N PHE A 49 4.25 8.69 -1.93
CA PHE A 49 5.25 7.69 -1.55
C PHE A 49 5.96 8.03 -0.22
N ASP A 50 6.25 9.31 0.02
CA ASP A 50 6.87 9.78 1.26
C ASP A 50 6.07 9.48 2.53
N GLN A 51 4.77 9.21 2.42
CA GLN A 51 3.92 8.94 3.58
C GLN A 51 3.99 7.48 4.07
N PHE A 52 4.41 6.57 3.19
CA PHE A 52 4.44 5.13 3.49
C PHE A 52 5.79 4.48 3.18
N LYS A 53 6.80 5.26 2.78
CA LYS A 53 8.15 4.74 2.55
C LYS A 53 8.85 4.39 3.86
N PHE A 54 9.70 3.38 3.80
CA PHE A 54 10.62 2.98 4.86
C PHE A 54 11.99 2.67 4.26
N THR A 55 13.03 2.68 5.11
CA THR A 55 14.40 2.34 4.70
C THR A 55 14.74 0.94 5.18
N LEU A 56 15.10 0.07 4.23
CA LEU A 56 15.68 -1.25 4.49
C LEU A 56 17.21 -1.10 4.52
N ARG A 57 17.83 -1.46 5.65
CA ARG A 57 19.28 -1.55 5.77
C ARG A 57 19.75 -2.99 5.51
N ASP A 58 21.05 -3.12 5.27
CA ASP A 58 21.66 -4.42 5.04
C ASP A 58 21.46 -5.38 6.22
N HIS A 59 21.15 -6.64 5.90
CA HIS A 59 20.79 -7.70 6.84
C HIS A 59 19.68 -7.34 7.86
N GLN A 60 18.87 -6.31 7.58
CA GLN A 60 17.80 -5.87 8.48
C GLN A 60 16.52 -6.67 8.28
N GLN A 61 15.91 -7.12 9.37
CA GLN A 61 14.54 -7.63 9.38
C GLN A 61 13.59 -6.52 9.86
N LEU A 62 12.57 -6.23 9.06
CA LEU A 62 11.53 -5.26 9.40
C LEU A 62 10.17 -5.97 9.47
N LYS A 63 9.37 -5.61 10.48
CA LYS A 63 7.95 -5.92 10.52
C LYS A 63 7.19 -4.70 10.03
N ILE A 64 6.51 -4.84 8.90
CA ILE A 64 5.67 -3.80 8.31
C ILE A 64 4.22 -4.15 8.57
N ASN A 65 3.44 -3.21 9.09
CA ASN A 65 2.00 -3.41 9.27
C ASN A 65 1.25 -2.87 8.05
N MET A 66 0.30 -3.67 7.56
CA MET A 66 -0.59 -3.30 6.46
C MET A 66 -2.02 -3.31 6.98
N THR A 67 -2.67 -2.16 6.97
CA THR A 67 -4.09 -2.06 7.33
C THR A 67 -4.88 -1.81 6.06
N LEU A 68 -5.79 -2.75 5.73
CA LEU A 68 -6.68 -2.60 4.59
C LEU A 68 -7.85 -1.69 4.93
N ARG A 69 -8.19 -0.81 3.98
CA ARG A 69 -9.35 0.05 4.03
C ARG A 69 -10.26 -0.29 2.85
N TYR A 70 -11.55 -0.37 3.14
CA TYR A 70 -12.65 -0.49 2.19
C TYR A 70 -13.50 0.79 2.31
N LEU A 71 -14.08 1.25 1.21
CA LEU A 71 -14.80 2.53 1.09
C LEU A 71 -16.26 2.35 0.70
#